data_AF-A0A1M3CWP0-F1
#
_entry.id   AF-A0A1M3CWP0-F1
#
_cell.length_a   1.000
_cell.length_b   1.000
_cell.length_c   1.000
_cell.angle_alpha   90.00
_cell.angle_beta   90.00
_cell.angle_gamma   90.00
#
_symmetry.space_group_name_H-M   'P 1'
#
loop_
_entity.id
_entity.type
_entity.pdbx_description
1 polymer ?
#
loop_
_entity_poly.entity_id
_entity_poly.type
_entity_poly.pdbx_seq_one_letter_code
_entity_poly.pdbx_strand_id
1 'polypeptide(L)'
;MRMLISLFLLLFFAFLSAYVAKQRGRDPIAWFMIGILLGIFAPILLMILKPVGVTLSQDKVLEENEEEKVELIPQNTSTNDFGNKVWFYIDPSHQQQGPIYFAQLKALWSDAKIQPSTYVWCEGMQDWKRIQELPGFMEAL
;
A
#
# COMPACT_ATOMS: atom_id res chain seq x y z
N MET A 1 -47.00 0.29 -1.91
CA MET A 1 -46.03 1.41 -1.95
C MET A 1 -44.87 1.24 -0.95
N ARG A 2 -45.11 0.94 0.33
CA ARG A 2 -44.06 0.78 1.37
C ARG A 2 -43.01 -0.30 1.08
N MET A 3 -43.42 -1.45 0.52
CA MET A 3 -42.51 -2.52 0.10
C MET A 3 -41.73 -2.19 -1.20
N LEU A 4 -42.30 -1.34 -2.06
CA LEU A 4 -41.72 -0.92 -3.34
C LEU A 4 -40.55 0.05 -3.12
N ILE A 5 -40.66 0.92 -2.12
CA ILE A 5 -39.61 1.85 -1.67
C ILE A 5 -38.43 1.07 -1.07
N SER A 6 -38.70 0.04 -0.28
CA SER A 6 -37.65 -0.82 0.32
C SER A 6 -36.88 -1.58 -0.76
N LEU A 7 -37.57 -2.08 -1.78
CA LEU A 7 -36.94 -2.74 -2.94
C LEU A 7 -36.03 -1.77 -3.70
N PHE A 8 -36.49 -0.55 -3.95
CA PHE A 8 -35.71 0.48 -4.64
C PHE A 8 -34.47 0.93 -3.85
N LEU A 9 -34.60 1.09 -2.54
CA LEU A 9 -33.48 1.46 -1.67
C LEU A 9 -32.41 0.36 -1.62
N LEU A 10 -32.82 -0.91 -1.59
CA LEU A 10 -31.89 -2.05 -1.66
C LEU A 10 -31.16 -2.11 -3.00
N LEU A 11 -31.88 -1.88 -4.11
CA LEU A 11 -31.30 -1.86 -5.45
C LEU A 11 -30.31 -0.70 -5.62
N PHE A 12 -30.63 0.46 -5.06
CA PHE A 12 -29.76 1.63 -5.07
C PHE A 12 -28.49 1.41 -4.24
N PHE A 13 -28.61 0.88 -3.03
CA PHE A 13 -27.45 0.58 -2.18
C PHE A 13 -26.55 -0.53 -2.77
N ALA A 14 -27.13 -1.54 -3.42
CA ALA A 14 -26.39 -2.56 -4.14
C ALA A 14 -25.61 -1.97 -5.33
N PHE A 15 -26.23 -1.06 -6.08
CA PHE A 15 -25.59 -0.38 -7.19
C PHE A 15 -24.48 0.59 -6.74
N LEU A 16 -24.71 1.33 -5.65
CA LEU A 16 -23.73 2.23 -5.05
C LEU A 16 -22.52 1.47 -4.51
N SER A 17 -22.75 0.32 -3.86
CA SER A 17 -21.70 -0.58 -3.39
C SER A 17 -20.86 -1.13 -4.56
N ALA A 18 -21.50 -1.61 -5.62
CA ALA A 18 -20.80 -2.07 -6.83
C ALA A 18 -20.01 -0.95 -7.52
N TYR A 19 -20.57 0.28 -7.54
CA TYR A 19 -19.92 1.45 -8.13
C TYR A 19 -18.69 1.89 -7.33
N VAL A 20 -18.76 1.88 -5.99
CA VAL A 20 -17.64 2.22 -5.11
C VAL A 20 -16.55 1.15 -5.15
N ALA A 21 -16.91 -0.13 -5.28
CA ALA A 21 -15.94 -1.21 -5.49
C ALA A 21 -15.14 -1.04 -6.79
N LYS A 22 -15.81 -0.61 -7.87
CA LYS A 22 -15.18 -0.34 -9.18
C LYS A 22 -14.17 0.81 -9.12
N GLN A 23 -14.42 1.85 -8.33
CA GLN A 23 -13.49 2.98 -8.18
C GLN A 23 -12.22 2.62 -7.38
N ARG A 24 -12.20 1.49 -6.66
CA ARG A 24 -11.08 1.06 -5.81
C ARG A 24 -10.25 -0.08 -6.43
N GLY A 25 -10.48 -0.43 -7.69
CA GLY A 25 -9.66 -1.39 -8.44
C GLY A 25 -9.74 -2.85 -7.94
N ARG A 26 -10.87 -3.27 -7.35
CA ARG A 26 -11.06 -4.65 -6.84
C ARG A 26 -12.26 -5.31 -7.50
N ASP A 27 -12.20 -6.64 -7.65
CA ASP A 27 -13.16 -7.45 -8.41
C ASP A 27 -14.61 -7.27 -7.93
N PRO A 28 -15.50 -6.68 -8.77
CA PRO A 28 -16.88 -6.35 -8.37
C PRO A 28 -17.73 -7.55 -7.98
N ILE A 29 -17.43 -8.73 -8.53
CA ILE A 29 -18.20 -9.97 -8.36
C ILE A 29 -17.92 -10.62 -7.00
N ALA A 30 -16.68 -10.56 -6.53
CA ALA A 30 -16.30 -11.11 -5.22
C ALA A 30 -16.97 -10.35 -4.06
N TRP A 31 -17.10 -9.03 -4.18
CA TRP A 31 -17.74 -8.16 -3.19
C TRP A 31 -19.26 -8.24 -3.17
N PHE A 32 -19.89 -8.51 -4.32
CA PHE A 32 -21.32 -8.77 -4.41
C PHE A 32 -21.71 -10.04 -3.65
N MET A 33 -20.94 -11.13 -3.83
CA MET A 33 -21.18 -12.40 -3.16
C MET A 33 -20.96 -12.32 -1.63
N ILE A 34 -19.99 -11.51 -1.19
CA ILE A 34 -19.72 -11.28 0.24
C ILE A 34 -20.87 -10.54 0.94
N GLY A 35 -21.51 -9.57 0.25
CA GLY A 35 -22.63 -8.81 0.79
C GLY A 35 -23.92 -9.63 0.91
N ILE A 36 -24.10 -10.64 0.05
CA ILE A 36 -25.25 -11.55 0.08
C ILE A 36 -25.11 -12.58 1.22
N LEU A 37 -23.88 -13.02 1.52
CA LEU A 37 -23.64 -14.09 2.49
C LEU A 37 -23.53 -13.59 3.96
N LEU A 38 -23.06 -12.36 4.19
CA LEU A 38 -22.66 -11.85 5.52
C LEU A 38 -23.43 -10.59 5.96
N GLY A 39 -24.73 -10.51 5.62
CA GLY A 39 -25.63 -9.36 5.85
C GLY A 39 -25.16 -8.32 6.89
N ILE A 40 -25.06 -7.06 6.45
CA ILE A 40 -24.68 -5.84 7.19
C ILE A 40 -23.35 -5.81 7.98
N PHE A 41 -22.75 -6.97 8.29
CA PHE A 41 -21.52 -7.08 9.09
C PHE A 41 -20.25 -7.21 8.25
N ALA A 42 -20.38 -7.52 6.95
CA ALA A 42 -19.27 -7.55 5.99
C ALA A 42 -18.36 -6.29 5.99
N PRO A 43 -18.86 -5.04 6.09
CA PRO A 43 -17.97 -3.87 6.06
C PRO A 43 -17.14 -3.71 7.33
N ILE A 44 -17.59 -4.26 8.46
CA ILE A 44 -16.87 -4.19 9.74
C ILE A 44 -15.74 -5.22 9.77
N LEU A 45 -15.97 -6.42 9.21
CA LEU A 45 -14.95 -7.47 9.15
C LEU A 45 -13.84 -7.15 8.13
N LEU A 46 -14.18 -6.45 7.03
CA LEU A 46 -13.20 -6.00 6.05
C LEU A 46 -12.33 -4.82 6.50
N MET A 47 -12.68 -4.19 7.61
CA MET A 47 -11.81 -3.19 8.25
C MET A 47 -10.68 -3.83 9.07
N ILE A 48 -10.70 -5.17 9.29
CA ILE A 48 -9.73 -5.88 10.16
C ILE A 48 -8.86 -6.90 9.40
N LEU A 49 -9.27 -7.38 8.21
CA LEU A 49 -8.47 -8.36 7.47
C LEU A 49 -7.44 -7.70 6.55
N LYS A 50 -6.20 -7.57 7.08
CA LYS A 50 -4.95 -7.31 6.34
C LYS A 50 -4.82 -8.31 5.18
N PRO A 51 -4.39 -7.90 3.97
CA PRO A 51 -4.29 -8.80 2.83
C PRO A 51 -3.33 -9.94 3.15
N VAL A 52 -3.86 -11.16 3.11
CA VAL A 52 -3.11 -12.41 3.21
C VAL A 52 -2.29 -12.55 1.92
N GLY A 53 -1.05 -12.06 1.99
CA GLY A 53 0.01 -12.44 1.05
C GLY A 53 0.46 -13.85 1.39
N VAL A 54 -0.22 -14.85 0.85
CA VAL A 54 0.35 -16.20 0.76
C VAL A 54 1.46 -16.14 -0.28
N THR A 55 2.68 -15.96 0.19
CA THR A 55 3.87 -16.46 -0.49
C THR A 55 4.43 -17.56 0.39
N LEU A 56 3.99 -18.79 0.13
CA LEU A 56 4.58 -19.98 0.71
C LEU A 56 6.00 -20.14 0.11
N SER A 57 6.95 -20.37 1.02
CA SER A 57 8.24 -21.02 0.77
C SER A 57 9.37 -20.18 0.17
N GLN A 58 10.19 -19.58 1.03
CA GLN A 58 11.56 -20.07 1.24
C GLN A 58 12.07 -19.60 2.62
N ASP A 59 11.99 -20.51 3.59
CA ASP A 59 12.63 -20.39 4.91
C ASP A 59 13.96 -21.19 4.90
N LYS A 60 14.91 -20.73 5.74
CA LYS A 60 16.27 -21.25 6.05
C LYS A 60 17.34 -21.02 4.97
N VAL A 61 18.45 -20.35 5.27
CA VAL A 61 19.38 -20.63 6.39
C VAL A 61 19.82 -19.36 7.13
N LEU A 62 19.67 -19.43 8.45
CA LEU A 62 20.38 -18.64 9.45
C LEU A 62 21.79 -19.21 9.62
N GLU A 63 22.83 -18.38 9.48
CA GLU A 63 24.10 -18.44 10.24
C GLU A 63 24.58 -16.98 10.29
N GLU A 64 24.36 -16.26 11.39
CA GLU A 64 25.15 -16.25 12.63
C GLU A 64 26.48 -15.52 12.47
N ASN A 65 26.55 -14.37 13.19
CA ASN A 65 27.70 -13.63 13.71
C ASN A 65 29.04 -13.68 12.97
N GLU A 66 29.58 -12.50 12.70
CA GLU A 66 30.81 -12.10 13.40
C GLU A 66 31.00 -10.58 13.32
N GLU A 67 31.16 -9.99 14.51
CA GLU A 67 31.62 -8.63 14.73
C GLU A 67 33.07 -8.50 14.24
N GLU A 68 33.35 -7.57 13.34
CA GLU A 68 34.69 -6.97 13.25
C GLU A 68 34.61 -5.45 13.15
N LYS A 69 35.17 -4.84 14.18
CA LYS A 69 35.34 -3.41 14.43
C LYS A 69 36.51 -2.87 13.59
N VAL A 70 36.24 -1.97 12.64
CA VAL A 70 37.24 -0.97 12.16
C VAL A 70 36.58 0.38 11.81
N GLU A 71 36.64 1.29 12.79
CA GLU A 71 37.05 2.71 12.75
C GLU A 71 36.98 3.56 11.44
N LEU A 72 36.10 4.58 11.48
CA LEU A 72 36.17 5.95 10.91
C LEU A 72 36.12 6.22 9.39
N ILE A 73 34.90 6.23 8.80
CA ILE A 73 34.35 7.29 7.89
C ILE A 73 32.81 7.30 8.06
N PRO A 74 32.11 8.42 8.34
CA PRO A 74 30.70 8.35 8.72
C PRO A 74 29.76 8.52 7.51
N GLN A 75 29.64 7.53 6.61
CA GLN A 75 28.53 7.41 5.64
C GLN A 75 28.34 5.97 5.12
N ASN A 76 27.50 5.16 5.77
CA ASN A 76 26.93 3.94 5.18
C ASN A 76 25.49 3.69 5.66
N THR A 77 24.62 4.69 5.52
CA THR A 77 23.19 4.55 5.83
C THR A 77 22.54 3.55 4.85
N SER A 78 22.34 2.31 5.29
CA SER A 78 21.24 1.40 4.91
C SER A 78 20.77 1.39 3.44
N THR A 79 21.69 1.37 2.47
CA THR A 79 21.36 1.53 1.04
C THR A 79 20.66 0.31 0.39
N ASN A 80 20.55 -0.82 1.08
CA ASN A 80 20.05 -2.08 0.50
C ASN A 80 18.64 -2.53 0.95
N ASP A 81 17.97 -1.80 1.85
CA ASP A 81 16.68 -2.26 2.42
C ASP A 81 15.42 -1.60 1.80
N PHE A 82 15.57 -0.75 0.79
CA PHE A 82 14.39 -0.12 0.17
C PHE A 82 13.54 -1.10 -0.64
N GLY A 83 14.16 -2.13 -1.23
CA GLY A 83 13.51 -3.09 -2.14
C GLY A 83 12.48 -4.00 -1.50
N ASN A 84 12.64 -4.34 -0.22
CA ASN A 84 11.75 -5.24 0.52
C ASN A 84 10.58 -4.50 1.21
N LYS A 85 10.59 -3.16 1.20
CA LYS A 85 9.56 -2.35 1.84
C LYS A 85 8.44 -1.99 0.86
N VAL A 86 7.23 -1.92 1.40
CA VAL A 86 6.10 -1.29 0.73
C VAL A 86 6.12 0.22 0.97
N TRP A 87 5.93 0.97 -0.10
CA TRP A 87 5.99 2.42 -0.13
C TRP A 87 4.65 3.01 -0.54
N PHE A 88 4.40 4.20 -0.03
CA PHE A 88 3.30 5.05 -0.41
C PHE A 88 3.86 6.42 -0.77
N TYR A 89 3.19 7.15 -1.66
CA TYR A 89 3.57 8.50 -2.04
C TYR A 89 2.34 9.41 -2.21
N ILE A 90 2.55 10.71 -2.18
CA ILE A 90 1.52 11.71 -2.48
C ILE A 90 1.69 12.20 -3.92
N ASP A 91 0.67 12.03 -4.74
CA ASP A 91 0.68 12.49 -6.13
C ASP A 91 0.47 14.01 -6.25
N PRO A 92 0.63 14.61 -7.45
CA PRO A 92 0.36 16.03 -7.66
C PRO A 92 -1.09 16.47 -7.40
N SER A 93 -2.03 15.53 -7.33
CA SER A 93 -3.43 15.79 -6.96
C SER A 93 -3.65 15.72 -5.44
N HIS A 94 -2.56 15.65 -4.66
CA HIS A 94 -2.56 15.49 -3.20
C HIS A 94 -3.25 14.22 -2.70
N GLN A 95 -3.28 13.17 -3.53
CA GLN A 95 -3.83 11.88 -3.15
C GLN A 95 -2.73 10.90 -2.78
N GLN A 96 -2.97 10.13 -1.72
CA GLN A 96 -2.11 9.03 -1.34
C GLN A 96 -2.27 7.88 -2.35
N GLN A 97 -1.14 7.46 -2.91
CA GLN A 97 -1.01 6.34 -3.81
C GLN A 97 -0.13 5.25 -3.17
N GLY A 98 -0.47 3.99 -3.44
CA GLY A 98 0.20 2.83 -2.84
C GLY A 98 -0.79 1.79 -2.28
N PRO A 99 -0.30 0.66 -1.75
CA PRO A 99 1.11 0.30 -1.59
C PRO A 99 1.79 -0.05 -2.94
N ILE A 100 3.01 0.43 -3.13
CA ILE A 100 3.86 0.11 -4.28
C ILE A 100 5.27 -0.29 -3.81
N TYR A 101 6.03 -1.01 -4.64
CA TYR A 101 7.40 -1.38 -4.31
C TYR A 101 8.40 -0.35 -4.82
N PHE A 102 9.62 -0.38 -4.30
CA PHE A 102 10.68 0.56 -4.67
C PHE A 102 10.97 0.61 -6.18
N ALA A 103 10.89 -0.53 -6.87
CA ALA A 103 11.03 -0.59 -8.32
C ALA A 103 9.99 0.26 -9.07
N GLN A 104 8.76 0.34 -8.57
CA GLN A 104 7.70 1.19 -9.15
C GLN A 104 7.93 2.67 -8.82
N LEU A 105 8.43 2.98 -7.62
CA LEU A 105 8.91 4.32 -7.28
C LEU A 105 10.00 4.80 -8.26
N LYS A 106 10.95 3.92 -8.58
CA LYS A 106 12.04 4.18 -9.55
C LYS A 106 11.49 4.52 -10.94
N ALA A 107 10.50 3.77 -11.40
CA ALA A 107 9.82 4.04 -12.66
C ALA A 107 9.10 5.41 -12.64
N LEU A 108 8.35 5.71 -11.56
CA LEU A 108 7.67 7.00 -11.40
C LEU A 108 8.64 8.18 -11.36
N TRP A 109 9.82 7.99 -10.76
CA TRP A 109 10.89 8.99 -10.74
C TRP A 109 11.44 9.24 -12.14
N SER A 110 11.73 8.17 -12.89
CA SER A 110 12.22 8.23 -14.27
C SER A 110 11.21 8.89 -15.21
N ASP A 111 9.92 8.68 -14.97
CA ASP A 111 8.81 9.29 -15.72
C ASP A 111 8.49 10.73 -15.28
N ALA A 112 9.28 11.31 -14.36
CA ALA A 112 9.07 12.62 -13.76
C ALA A 112 7.67 12.81 -13.12
N LYS A 113 7.02 11.72 -12.70
CA LYS A 113 5.71 11.72 -12.02
C LYS A 113 5.82 12.11 -10.55
N ILE A 114 6.98 11.84 -9.95
CA ILE A 114 7.34 12.23 -8.59
C ILE A 114 8.60 13.08 -8.62
N GLN A 115 8.74 14.00 -7.66
CA GLN A 115 9.79 15.01 -7.59
C GLN A 115 10.51 14.94 -6.23
N PRO A 116 11.68 15.58 -6.05
CA PRO A 116 12.37 15.59 -4.76
C PRO A 116 11.51 16.09 -3.59
N SER A 117 10.52 16.94 -3.87
CA SER A 117 9.56 17.48 -2.92
C SER A 117 8.36 16.56 -2.63
N THR A 118 8.20 15.45 -3.37
CA THR A 118 7.12 14.49 -3.18
C THR A 118 7.28 13.78 -1.83
N TYR A 119 6.18 13.70 -1.08
CA TYR A 119 6.13 12.95 0.17
C TYR A 119 6.03 11.46 -0.11
N VAL A 120 6.83 10.70 0.61
CA VAL A 120 6.86 9.24 0.61
C VAL A 120 6.82 8.73 2.05
N TRP A 121 6.29 7.52 2.22
CA TRP A 121 6.23 6.86 3.51
C TRP A 121 6.28 5.34 3.32
N CYS A 122 6.95 4.64 4.23
CA CYS A 122 6.92 3.19 4.33
C CYS A 122 6.61 2.75 5.76
N GLU A 123 6.15 1.51 5.92
CA GLU A 123 5.90 0.92 7.24
C GLU A 123 7.18 1.01 8.10
N GLY A 124 7.04 1.56 9.31
CA GLY A 124 8.15 1.83 10.24
C GLY A 124 8.67 3.27 10.25
N MET A 125 8.26 4.13 9.31
CA MET A 125 8.53 5.58 9.41
C MET A 125 7.56 6.26 10.38
N GLN A 126 8.07 7.19 11.20
CA GLN A 126 7.26 7.97 12.13
C GLN A 126 6.26 8.87 11.39
N ASP A 127 6.71 9.56 10.34
CA ASP A 127 5.93 10.52 9.57
C ASP A 127 6.28 10.44 8.09
N TRP A 128 5.42 11.01 7.25
CA TRP A 128 5.69 11.23 5.83
C TRP A 128 6.90 12.14 5.65
N LYS A 129 7.85 11.71 4.82
CA LYS A 129 9.07 12.47 4.53
C LYS A 129 9.16 12.77 3.05
N ARG A 130 9.77 13.90 2.69
CA ARG A 130 10.04 14.18 1.28
C ARG A 130 11.17 13.29 0.77
N ILE A 131 11.14 12.96 -0.52
CA ILE A 131 12.20 12.18 -1.19
C ILE A 131 13.59 12.77 -0.91
N GLN A 132 13.72 14.09 -0.97
CA GLN A 132 14.99 14.80 -0.69
C GLN A 132 15.44 14.78 0.78
N GLU A 133 14.54 14.49 1.72
CA GLU A 133 14.84 14.44 3.15
C GLU A 133 15.33 13.05 3.57
N LEU A 134 15.21 12.05 2.68
CA LEU A 134 15.67 10.68 2.92
C LEU A 134 17.10 10.50 2.40
N PRO A 135 18.09 10.25 3.29
CA PRO A 135 19.48 10.07 2.89
C PRO A 135 19.65 8.81 2.03
N GLY A 136 20.37 8.93 0.92
CA GLY A 136 20.63 7.81 -0.03
C GLY A 136 19.42 7.39 -0.86
N PHE A 137 18.25 8.00 -0.67
CA PHE A 137 17.02 7.59 -1.36
C PHE A 137 16.99 8.04 -2.82
N MET A 138 17.40 9.27 -3.10
CA MET A 138 17.49 9.80 -4.47
C MET A 138 18.55 9.08 -5.31
N GLU A 139 19.64 8.63 -4.69
CA GLU A 139 20.69 7.85 -5.37
C GLU A 139 20.21 6.44 -5.76
N ALA A 140 19.21 5.92 -5.03
CA ALA A 140 18.63 4.62 -5.30
C ALA A 140 17.47 4.67 -6.33
N LEU A 141 16.85 5.85 -6.55
CA LEU A 141 15.81 6.08 -7.57
C LEU A 141 16.36 6.12 -9.00
#